data_AF-A0A963XSM4-F1
#
_entry.id   AF-A0A963XSM4-F1
#
_cell.length_a   1.000
_cell.length_b   1.000
_cell.length_c   1.000
_cell.angle_alpha   90.00
_cell.angle_beta   90.00
_cell.angle_gamma   90.00
#
_symmetry.space_group_name_H-M   'P 1'
#
loop_
_entity.id
_entity.type
_entity.pdbx_description
1 polymer ?
#
loop_
_entity_poly.entity_id
_entity_poly.type
_entity_poly.pdbx_seq_one_letter_code
_entity_poly.pdbx_strand_id
1 'polypeptide(L)' 'MNWITNYVRPTINSLFSRREVPDNLWTKCPECGTMLFHRELDDNLQVCTNCDHHLAI' A
#
# COMPACT_ATOMS: atom_id res chain seq x y z
N MET A 1 -3.38 41.78 12.71
CA MET A 1 -4.35 40.81 12.17
C MET A 1 -4.09 40.67 10.67
N ASN A 2 -3.39 39.61 10.24
CA ASN A 2 -3.10 39.38 8.83
C ASN A 2 -4.11 38.36 8.26
N TRP A 3 -5.00 38.82 7.38
CA TRP A 3 -6.13 38.04 6.86
C TRP A 3 -5.78 37.25 5.58
N ILE A 4 -4.68 37.59 4.91
CA ILE A 4 -4.24 36.96 3.65
C ILE A 4 -3.63 35.56 3.87
N THR A 5 -3.17 35.24 5.08
CA THR A 5 -2.39 34.02 5.33
C THR A 5 -3.23 32.75 5.55
N ASN A 6 -4.55 32.87 5.75
CA ASN A 6 -5.42 31.73 6.08
C ASN A 6 -6.15 31.11 4.86
N TYR A 7 -6.19 31.78 3.71
CA TYR A 7 -7.00 31.31 2.57
C TYR A 7 -6.27 30.33 1.65
N VAL A 8 -4.93 30.39 1.57
CA VAL A 8 -4.14 29.59 0.61
C VAL A 8 -3.63 28.27 1.21
N ARG A 9 -3.70 28.10 2.52
CA ARG A 9 -3.26 26.88 3.23
C ARG A 9 -4.27 25.72 3.39
N PRO A 10 -5.61 25.90 3.34
CA PRO A 10 -6.52 24.77 3.56
C PRO A 10 -6.61 23.84 2.34
N THR A 11 -6.49 24.38 1.12
CA THR A 11 -6.65 23.61 -0.12
C THR A 11 -5.49 22.66 -0.42
N ILE A 12 -4.26 23.02 -0.03
CA ILE A 12 -3.07 22.20 -0.29
C ILE A 12 -3.11 20.89 0.52
N ASN A 13 -3.59 20.90 1.77
CA ASN A 13 -3.69 19.69 2.58
C ASN A 13 -4.72 18.67 2.05
N SER A 14 -5.75 19.11 1.32
CA SER A 14 -6.73 18.20 0.70
C SER A 14 -6.19 17.48 -0.54
N LEU A 15 -5.23 18.09 -1.25
CA LEU A 15 -4.56 17.50 -2.41
C LEU A 15 -3.41 16.57 -2.02
N PHE A 16 -2.78 16.85 -0.87
CA PHE A 16 -1.70 16.05 -0.27
C PHE A 16 -2.18 15.23 0.93
N SER A 17 -3.46 14.83 0.97
CA SER A 17 -3.89 13.73 1.84
C SER A 17 -3.06 12.54 1.41
N ARG A 18 -1.97 12.31 2.14
CA ARG A 18 -1.01 11.25 1.88
C ARG A 18 -1.85 9.99 1.85
N ARG A 19 -2.01 9.38 0.68
CA ARG A 19 -2.37 7.98 0.57
C ARG A 19 -1.47 7.30 1.59
N GLU A 20 -2.06 6.84 2.69
CA GLU A 20 -1.35 6.05 3.70
C GLU A 20 -0.87 4.83 2.92
N VAL A 21 0.39 4.88 2.49
CA VAL A 21 1.01 3.74 1.84
C VAL A 21 1.09 2.71 2.94
N PRO A 22 0.41 1.56 2.81
CA PRO A 22 0.45 0.55 3.85
C PRO A 22 1.90 0.16 4.09
N ASP A 23 2.30 0.07 5.36
CA ASP A 23 3.70 -0.10 5.75
C ASP A 23 4.34 -1.41 5.24
N ASN A 24 3.57 -2.34 4.67
CA ASN A 24 4.03 -3.67 4.26
C ASN A 24 3.72 -3.95 2.78
N LEU A 25 4.61 -3.49 1.90
CA LEU A 25 4.58 -3.79 0.46
C LEU A 25 4.85 -5.27 0.12
N TRP A 26 5.44 -6.01 1.06
CA TRP A 26 5.91 -7.38 0.87
C TRP A 26 5.27 -8.34 1.86
N THR A 27 4.99 -9.55 1.39
CA THR A 27 4.41 -10.66 2.17
C THR A 27 5.27 -11.89 1.97
N LYS A 28 5.67 -12.56 3.05
CA LYS A 28 6.46 -13.79 2.98
C LYS A 28 5.54 -14.99 2.76
N CYS A 29 5.82 -15.81 1.75
CA CYS A 29 5.14 -17.09 1.58
C CYS A 29 5.50 -18.06 2.73
N PRO A 30 4.53 -18.70 3.40
CA PRO A 30 4.81 -19.64 4.49
C PRO A 30 5.41 -20.98 4.00
N GLU A 31 5.23 -21.32 2.73
CA GLU A 31 5.62 -22.62 2.17
C GLU A 31 7.05 -22.57 1.59
N CYS A 32 7.31 -21.67 0.63
CA CYS A 32 8.63 -21.55 -0.01
C CYS A 32 9.52 -20.46 0.61
N GLY A 33 8.98 -19.60 1.47
CA GLY A 33 9.72 -18.51 2.11
C GLY A 33 10.05 -17.31 1.22
N THR A 34 9.60 -17.31 -0.04
CA THR A 34 9.80 -16.20 -0.98
C THR A 34 9.05 -14.94 -0.52
N MET A 35 9.67 -13.78 -0.73
CA MET A 35 9.05 -12.47 -0.52
C MET A 35 8.22 -12.10 -1.76
N LEU A 36 6.91 -11.98 -1.58
CA LEU A 36 5.94 -11.64 -2.63
C LEU A 36 5.53 -10.18 -2.49
N PHE A 37 5.38 -9.49 -3.61
CA PHE A 37 4.90 -8.11 -3.60
C PHE A 37 3.37 -8.09 -3.54
N HIS A 38 2.78 -7.24 -2.68
CA HIS A 38 1.35 -7.29 -2.40
C HIS A 38 0.47 -7.08 -3.65
N ARG A 39 0.89 -6.20 -4.58
CA ARG A 39 0.15 -6.01 -5.85
C ARG A 39 0.14 -7.26 -6.70
N GLU A 40 1.30 -7.90 -6.88
CA GLU A 40 1.41 -9.11 -7.69
C GLU A 40 0.67 -10.30 -7.06
N LEU A 41 0.65 -10.35 -5.72
CA LEU A 41 -0.08 -11.36 -4.96
C LEU A 41 -1.61 -11.16 -5.08
N ASP A 42 -2.09 -9.92 -5.03
CA ASP A 42 -3.50 -9.58 -5.20
C ASP A 42 -3.96 -9.86 -6.65
N ASP A 43 -3.15 -9.47 -7.64
CA ASP A 43 -3.38 -9.78 -9.05
C ASP A 43 -3.41 -11.31 -9.32
N ASN A 44 -2.65 -12.09 -8.55
CA ASN A 44 -2.64 -13.56 -8.60
C ASN A 44 -3.64 -14.24 -7.63
N LEU A 45 -4.65 -13.52 -7.13
CA LEU A 45 -5.70 -14.08 -6.27
C LEU A 45 -5.15 -14.80 -5.01
N GLN A 46 -4.13 -14.22 -4.39
CA GLN A 46 -3.44 -14.77 -3.21
C GLN A 46 -2.73 -16.12 -3.47
N VAL A 47 -2.29 -16.37 -4.70
CA VAL A 47 -1.46 -17.53 -5.05
C VAL A 47 0.01 -17.12 -5.16
N CYS A 48 0.88 -17.90 -4.54
CA CYS A 48 2.32 -17.70 -4.64
C CYS A 48 2.83 -18.03 -6.05
N THR A 49 3.48 -17.06 -6.70
CA THR A 49 4.04 -17.22 -8.05
C THR A 49 5.28 -18.12 -8.13
N ASN A 50 5.84 -18.55 -6.99
CA ASN A 50 7.04 -19.38 -6.95
C ASN A 50 6.72 -20.87 -6.76
N CYS A 51 5.70 -21.19 -5.97
CA CYS A 51 5.39 -22.56 -5.55
C CYS A 51 3.91 -22.95 -5.70
N ASP A 52 3.08 -22.08 -6.28
CA ASP A 52 1.62 -22.27 -6.46
C ASP A 52 0.84 -22.52 -5.16
N HIS A 53 1.41 -22.16 -4.00
CA HIS A 53 0.73 -22.22 -2.72
C HIS A 53 -0.31 -21.10 -2.59
N HIS A 54 -1.55 -21.45 -2.25
CA HIS A 54 -2.59 -20.48 -1.88
C HIS A 54 -2.35 -19.95 -0.46
N LEU A 55 -2.15 -18.64 -0.32
CA LEU A 55 -2.04 -18.00 0.98
C LEU A 55 -3.43 -18.01 1.66
N ALA A 56 -3.45 -18.42 2.93
CA ALA A 56 -4.68 -18.44 3.73
C ALA A 56 -5.14 -17.01 4.03
N ILE A 57 -6.42 -16.75 3.77
CA ILE A 57 -7.12 -15.47 3.99
C ILE A 57 -7.17 -15.15 5.49
#